data_AF-A0A265Q9N4-F1
#
_entry.id   AF-A0A265Q9N4-F1
#
_cell.length_a   1.000
_cell.length_b   1.000
_cell.length_c   1.000
_cell.angle_alpha   90.00
_cell.angle_beta   90.00
_cell.angle_gamma   90.00
#
_symmetry.space_group_name_H-M   'P 1'
#
loop_
_entity.id
_entity.type
_entity.pdbx_description
1 polymer ?
#
loop_
_entity_poly.entity_id
_entity_poly.type
_entity_poly.pdbx_seq_one_letter_code
_entity_poly.pdbx_strand_id
1 'polypeptide(L)'
;MWIIIEKDLNLIKFCDIREFILQRMDSDKLKYAISIAKGYNCAEAVYYVLYYLDKIYHDGYEEEALNELAINDNSFIFKYGEKDFGRAIKWKKAFFQRLFSLNNKDELESIPNYLKI
;
A
#
# COMPACT_ATOMS: atom_id res chain seq x y z
N MET A 1 6.41 -2.96 12.40
CA MET A 1 7.51 -1.96 12.57
C MET A 1 7.14 -0.52 12.26
N TRP A 2 6.54 -0.27 11.09
CA TRP A 2 6.34 1.09 10.55
C TRP A 2 5.37 1.98 11.35
N ILE A 3 4.31 1.40 11.92
CA ILE A 3 3.33 2.13 12.74
C ILE A 3 3.98 2.68 14.02
N ILE A 4 4.86 1.88 14.65
CA ILE A 4 5.52 2.24 15.91
C ILE A 4 6.43 3.46 15.73
N ILE A 5 7.15 3.51 14.61
CA ILE A 5 8.06 4.60 14.27
C ILE A 5 7.37 5.72 13.48
N GLU A 6 6.04 5.70 13.36
CA GLU A 6 5.24 6.75 12.70
C GLU A 6 5.64 6.96 11.22
N LYS A 7 6.05 5.89 10.55
CA LYS A 7 6.45 5.88 9.13
C LYS A 7 5.60 4.93 8.28
N ASP A 8 4.46 4.47 8.80
CA ASP A 8 3.56 3.57 8.09
C ASP A 8 2.98 4.23 6.83
N LEU A 9 2.44 5.44 6.97
CA LEU A 9 1.72 6.11 5.89
C LEU A 9 2.08 7.59 5.81
N ASN A 10 2.53 8.04 4.64
CA ASN A 10 2.83 9.45 4.38
C ASN A 10 2.50 9.79 2.93
N LEU A 11 1.84 10.93 2.72
CA LEU A 11 1.45 11.44 1.41
C LEU A 11 2.65 11.61 0.46
N ILE A 12 3.82 11.99 0.97
CA ILE A 12 5.01 12.19 0.12
C ILE A 12 5.41 10.90 -0.62
N LYS A 13 5.25 9.73 0.00
CA LYS A 13 5.55 8.44 -0.65
C LYS A 13 4.66 8.19 -1.86
N PHE A 14 3.38 8.57 -1.77
CA PHE A 14 2.45 8.45 -2.89
C PHE A 14 2.78 9.47 -3.97
N CYS A 15 3.12 10.71 -3.59
CA CYS A 15 3.56 11.73 -4.53
C CYS A 15 4.81 11.29 -5.31
N ASP A 16 5.82 10.75 -4.63
CA ASP A 16 7.07 10.30 -5.27
C ASP A 16 6.80 9.20 -6.31
N ILE A 17 5.94 8.23 -5.98
CA ILE A 17 5.59 7.13 -6.90
C ILE A 17 4.77 7.67 -8.07
N ARG A 18 3.79 8.54 -7.81
CA ARG A 18 2.98 9.19 -8.85
C ARG A 18 3.86 9.92 -9.85
N GLU A 19 4.74 10.79 -9.37
CA GLU A 19 5.63 11.58 -10.23
C GLU A 19 6.59 10.68 -11.01
N PHE A 20 7.12 9.62 -10.39
CA PHE A 20 7.94 8.66 -11.10
C PHE A 20 7.17 8.00 -12.25
N ILE A 21 5.94 7.53 -12.00
CA ILE A 21 5.12 6.90 -13.04
C ILE A 21 4.85 7.89 -14.16
N LEU A 22 4.30 9.08 -13.86
CA LEU A 22 3.92 10.06 -14.87
C LEU A 22 5.10 10.58 -15.71
N GLN A 23 6.27 10.76 -15.08
CA GLN A 23 7.42 11.36 -15.76
C GLN A 23 8.34 10.34 -16.42
N ARG A 24 8.34 9.08 -15.97
CA ARG A 24 9.36 8.08 -16.38
C ARG A 24 8.77 6.79 -16.94
N MET A 25 7.47 6.54 -16.80
CA MET A 25 6.84 5.31 -17.24
C MET A 25 5.80 5.60 -18.33
N ASP A 26 5.95 4.93 -19.46
CA ASP A 26 4.86 4.75 -20.41
C ASP A 26 4.05 3.49 -20.05
N SER A 27 2.96 3.24 -20.78
CA SER A 27 2.08 2.08 -20.55
C SER A 27 2.84 0.76 -20.60
N ASP A 28 3.77 0.59 -21.54
CA ASP A 28 4.54 -0.65 -21.71
C ASP A 28 5.50 -0.88 -20.53
N LYS A 29 6.22 0.16 -20.08
CA LYS A 29 7.08 0.06 -18.90
C LYS A 29 6.29 -0.25 -17.63
N LEU A 30 5.10 0.33 -17.48
CA LEU A 30 4.23 0.06 -16.33
C LEU A 30 3.72 -1.37 -16.32
N LYS A 31 3.24 -1.88 -17.48
CA LYS A 31 2.86 -3.29 -17.66
C LYS A 31 4.03 -4.24 -17.36
N TYR A 32 5.22 -3.91 -17.84
CA TYR A 32 6.42 -4.69 -17.54
C TYR A 32 6.71 -4.71 -16.03
N ALA A 33 6.68 -3.55 -15.35
CA ALA A 33 6.88 -3.50 -13.90
C ALA A 33 5.84 -4.33 -13.13
N ILE A 34 4.57 -4.32 -13.56
CA ILE A 34 3.51 -5.15 -12.99
C ILE A 34 3.82 -6.64 -13.17
N SER A 35 4.27 -7.05 -14.36
CA SER A 35 4.65 -8.45 -14.62
C SER A 35 5.79 -8.92 -13.71
N ILE A 36 6.78 -8.05 -13.47
CA ILE A 36 7.87 -8.30 -12.53
C ILE A 36 7.32 -8.42 -11.11
N ALA A 37 6.44 -7.51 -10.69
CA ALA A 37 5.84 -7.56 -9.36
C ALA A 37 5.06 -8.86 -9.10
N LYS A 38 4.35 -9.38 -10.11
CA LYS A 38 3.70 -10.70 -10.05
C LYS A 38 4.72 -11.82 -9.86
N GLY A 39 5.83 -11.80 -10.59
CA GLY A 39 6.89 -12.80 -10.48
C GLY A 39 7.61 -12.84 -9.13
N TYR A 40 7.68 -11.71 -8.42
CA TYR A 40 8.37 -11.59 -7.12
C TYR A 40 7.44 -11.57 -5.90
N ASN A 41 6.16 -11.96 -6.04
CA ASN A 41 5.16 -11.91 -4.95
C ASN A 41 5.00 -10.51 -4.31
N CYS A 42 5.15 -9.46 -5.12
CA CYS A 42 4.97 -8.06 -4.73
C CYS A 42 3.67 -7.45 -5.26
N ALA A 43 2.85 -8.22 -5.98
CA ALA A 43 1.65 -7.73 -6.66
C ALA A 43 0.66 -7.04 -5.72
N GLU A 44 0.41 -7.59 -4.52
CA GLU A 44 -0.48 -6.95 -3.53
C GLU A 44 0.04 -5.59 -3.06
N ALA A 45 1.35 -5.46 -2.87
CA ALA A 45 1.95 -4.18 -2.48
C ALA A 45 1.83 -3.14 -3.59
N VAL A 46 2.04 -3.54 -4.85
CA VAL A 46 1.85 -2.67 -6.03
C VAL A 46 0.38 -2.29 -6.18
N TYR A 47 -0.54 -3.26 -6.02
CA TYR A 47 -1.98 -3.01 -6.03
C TYR A 47 -2.38 -2.01 -4.95
N TYR A 48 -1.90 -2.19 -3.71
CA TYR A 48 -2.18 -1.27 -2.60
C TYR A 48 -1.81 0.17 -2.98
N VAL A 49 -0.63 0.36 -3.56
CA VAL A 49 -0.15 1.68 -3.96
C VAL A 49 -1.01 2.26 -5.08
N LEU A 50 -1.23 1.53 -6.17
CA LEU A 50 -2.04 2.01 -7.30
C LEU A 50 -3.48 2.30 -6.90
N TYR A 51 -4.08 1.45 -6.06
CA TYR A 51 -5.43 1.64 -5.53
C TYR A 51 -5.55 2.96 -4.77
N TYR A 52 -4.56 3.30 -3.95
CA TYR A 52 -4.59 4.57 -3.22
C TYR A 52 -4.10 5.76 -4.05
N LEU A 53 -3.29 5.56 -5.09
CA LEU A 53 -3.00 6.61 -6.08
C LEU A 53 -4.28 7.03 -6.82
N ASP A 54 -5.09 6.07 -7.24
CA ASP A 54 -6.42 6.33 -7.83
C ASP A 54 -7.32 7.12 -6.86
N LYS A 55 -7.30 6.78 -5.57
CA LYS A 55 -8.14 7.46 -4.57
C LYS A 55 -7.63 8.86 -4.19
N ILE A 56 -6.32 9.11 -4.29
CA ILE A 56 -5.71 10.40 -3.90
C ILE A 56 -5.69 11.36 -5.09
N TYR A 57 -5.28 10.90 -6.27
CA TYR A 57 -4.96 11.74 -7.42
C TYR A 57 -5.88 11.49 -8.62
N HIS A 58 -6.24 10.22 -8.87
CA HIS A 58 -7.14 9.82 -9.96
C HIS A 58 -6.67 10.30 -11.34
N ASP A 59 -5.41 9.99 -11.69
CA ASP A 59 -4.80 10.46 -12.94
C ASP A 59 -5.24 9.64 -14.18
N GLY A 60 -5.90 8.49 -13.96
CA GLY A 60 -6.52 7.64 -14.98
C GLY A 60 -5.68 6.43 -15.40
N TYR A 61 -4.36 6.43 -15.19
CA TYR A 61 -3.51 5.27 -15.50
C TYR A 61 -3.69 4.13 -14.50
N GLU A 62 -4.18 4.44 -13.30
CA GLU A 62 -4.32 3.51 -12.20
C GLU A 62 -5.34 2.42 -12.52
N GLU A 63 -6.43 2.76 -13.21
CA GLU A 63 -7.47 1.79 -13.59
C GLU A 63 -6.92 0.71 -14.52
N GLU A 64 -6.18 1.11 -15.57
CA GLU A 64 -5.52 0.17 -16.48
C GLU A 64 -4.52 -0.72 -15.72
N ALA A 65 -3.72 -0.11 -14.84
CA ALA A 65 -2.71 -0.82 -14.05
C ALA A 65 -3.31 -1.81 -13.03
N LEU A 66 -4.43 -1.45 -12.40
CA LEU A 66 -5.18 -2.31 -11.47
C LEU A 66 -5.83 -3.48 -12.21
N ASN A 67 -6.39 -3.23 -13.39
CA ASN A 67 -6.94 -4.28 -14.26
C ASN A 67 -5.86 -5.26 -14.70
N GLU A 68 -4.67 -4.75 -15.07
CA GLU A 68 -3.52 -5.59 -15.43
C GLU A 68 -3.07 -6.46 -14.26
N LEU A 69 -3.09 -5.97 -13.01
CA LEU A 69 -2.77 -6.77 -11.83
C LEU A 69 -3.74 -7.96 -11.61
N ALA A 70 -4.99 -7.83 -12.07
CA ALA A 70 -6.02 -8.87 -12.03
C ALA A 70 -6.26 -9.49 -10.64
N ILE A 71 -6.18 -8.67 -9.58
CA ILE A 71 -6.45 -9.10 -8.20
C ILE A 71 -7.94 -8.92 -7.90
N ASN A 72 -8.64 -10.04 -7.70
CA ASN A 72 -10.08 -10.05 -7.41
C ASN A 72 -10.39 -9.88 -5.91
N ASP A 73 -9.55 -10.44 -5.03
CA ASP A 73 -9.70 -10.26 -3.57
C ASP A 73 -8.83 -9.09 -3.10
N ASN A 74 -9.47 -7.96 -2.83
CA ASN A 74 -8.82 -6.75 -2.32
C ASN A 74 -8.93 -6.61 -0.79
N SER A 75 -9.35 -7.67 -0.08
CA SER A 75 -9.56 -7.62 1.38
C SER A 75 -8.28 -7.34 2.17
N PHE A 76 -7.11 -7.64 1.60
CA PHE A 76 -5.80 -7.35 2.19
C PHE A 76 -5.56 -5.85 2.41
N ILE A 77 -6.17 -4.98 1.60
CA ILE A 77 -6.03 -3.51 1.69
C ILE A 77 -6.54 -2.97 3.02
N PHE A 78 -7.51 -3.66 3.61
CA PHE A 78 -8.14 -3.28 4.87
C PHE A 78 -7.51 -3.97 6.09
N LYS A 79 -6.41 -4.69 5.88
CA LYS A 79 -5.73 -5.47 6.91
C LYS A 79 -4.25 -5.06 7.00
N TYR A 80 -3.62 -5.43 8.11
CA TYR A 80 -2.17 -5.30 8.32
C TYR A 80 -1.67 -6.38 9.28
N GLY A 81 -0.36 -6.43 9.48
CA GLY A 81 0.19 -7.07 10.67
C GLY A 81 0.47 -8.57 10.58
N GLU A 82 0.19 -9.23 9.45
CA GLU A 82 0.45 -10.66 9.29
C GLU A 82 1.91 -11.05 9.59
N LYS A 83 2.87 -10.26 9.08
CA LYS A 83 4.30 -10.44 9.37
C LYS A 83 4.72 -9.97 10.76
N ASP A 84 4.08 -8.93 11.30
CA ASP A 84 4.47 -8.30 12.57
C ASP A 84 3.89 -9.02 13.80
N PHE A 85 2.68 -9.59 13.68
CA PHE A 85 1.89 -10.18 14.77
C PHE A 85 1.52 -11.66 14.53
N GLY A 86 1.80 -12.21 13.34
CA GLY A 86 1.44 -13.59 12.97
C GLY A 86 -0.03 -13.76 12.60
N ARG A 87 -0.80 -12.67 12.50
CA ARG A 87 -2.20 -12.67 12.07
C ARG A 87 -2.54 -11.36 11.37
N ALA A 88 -3.51 -11.43 10.45
CA ALA A 88 -4.07 -10.23 9.83
C ALA A 88 -5.02 -9.51 10.81
N ILE A 89 -4.73 -8.24 11.07
CA ILE A 89 -5.54 -7.33 11.91
C ILE A 89 -6.23 -6.33 10.98
N LYS A 90 -7.52 -6.08 11.21
CA LYS A 90 -8.27 -5.08 10.42
C LYS A 90 -7.95 -3.67 10.94
N TRP A 91 -7.75 -2.72 10.04
CA TRP A 91 -7.63 -1.32 10.42
C TRP A 91 -8.91 -0.82 11.11
N LYS A 92 -8.75 -0.07 12.21
CA LYS A 92 -9.84 0.61 12.91
C LYS A 92 -10.23 1.88 12.15
N LYS A 93 -9.25 2.68 11.76
CA LYS A 93 -9.44 3.90 10.95
C LYS A 93 -9.52 3.60 9.46
N ALA A 94 -10.28 4.43 8.74
CA ALA A 94 -10.23 4.48 7.29
C ALA A 94 -8.86 4.99 6.80
N PHE A 95 -8.52 4.73 5.54
CA PHE A 95 -7.23 5.14 4.95
C PHE A 95 -6.92 6.64 5.13
N PHE A 96 -7.84 7.52 4.73
CA PHE A 96 -7.61 8.96 4.82
C PHE A 96 -7.47 9.43 6.28
N GLN A 97 -8.18 8.81 7.20
CA GLN A 97 -8.00 9.08 8.63
C GLN A 97 -6.59 8.70 9.08
N ARG A 98 -6.05 7.55 8.65
CA ARG A 98 -4.67 7.14 8.95
C ARG A 98 -3.63 8.04 8.29
N LEU A 99 -3.89 8.49 7.06
CA LEU A 99 -2.98 9.31 6.27
C LEU A 99 -2.77 10.70 6.90
N PHE A 100 -3.82 11.28 7.48
CA PHE A 100 -3.78 12.62 8.09
C PHE A 100 -3.75 12.59 9.63
N SER A 101 -3.62 11.40 10.23
CA SER A 101 -3.42 11.28 11.68
C SER A 101 -2.00 11.72 12.07
N LEU A 102 -1.84 12.35 13.23
CA LEU A 102 -0.52 12.66 13.79
C LEU A 102 0.31 11.38 14.04
N ASN A 103 -0.36 10.30 14.41
CA ASN A 103 0.19 8.95 14.48
C ASN A 103 -0.93 7.91 14.39
N ASN A 104 -0.56 6.66 14.13
CA ASN A 104 -1.48 5.51 14.06
C ASN A 104 -1.22 4.48 15.17
N LYS A 105 -0.62 4.89 16.30
CA LYS A 105 -0.25 3.95 17.39
C LYS A 105 -1.47 3.30 18.04
N ASP A 106 -2.61 3.98 18.03
CA ASP A 106 -3.90 3.48 18.52
C ASP A 106 -4.47 2.31 17.70
N GLU A 107 -3.94 2.08 16.49
CA GLU A 107 -4.25 0.89 15.71
C GLU A 107 -3.67 -0.37 16.37
N LEU A 108 -2.52 -0.27 17.05
CA LEU A 108 -1.81 -1.42 17.63
C LEU A 108 -2.61 -2.07 18.76
N GLU A 109 -2.90 -3.36 18.63
CA GLU A 109 -3.52 -4.17 19.70
C GLU A 109 -2.50 -4.72 20.70
N SER A 110 -1.24 -4.88 20.27
CA SER A 110 -0.15 -5.38 21.10
C SER A 110 1.20 -4.92 20.56
N ILE A 111 2.27 -5.23 21.31
CA ILE A 111 3.64 -5.10 20.83
C ILE A 111 3.90 -6.21 19.77
N PRO A 112 4.58 -5.92 18.65
CA PRO A 112 4.96 -6.90 17.63
C PRO A 112 5.80 -8.06 18.17
N ASN A 113 5.71 -9.22 17.52
CA ASN A 113 6.34 -10.45 18.01
C ASN A 113 7.88 -10.36 18.06
N TYR A 114 8.50 -9.65 17.12
CA TYR A 114 9.95 -9.48 17.08
C TYR A 114 10.51 -8.52 18.15
N LEU A 115 9.65 -7.83 18.92
CA LEU A 115 10.04 -7.00 20.07
C LEU A 115 9.74 -7.68 21.42
N LYS A 116 9.10 -8.85 21.40
CA LYS A 116 8.89 -9.66 22.61
C LYS A 116 10.21 -10.39 22.88
N ILE A 117 11.02 -9.79 23.76
CA ILE A 117 12.24 -10.41 24.32
C ILE A 117 11.82 -11.51 25.29
#